data_AF-A0A3A8PHE0-F1
#
_entry.id   AF-A0A3A8PHE0-F1
#
_cell.length_a   1.000
_cell.length_b   1.000
_cell.length_c   1.000
_cell.angle_alpha   90.00
_cell.angle_beta   90.00
_cell.angle_gamma   90.00
#
_symmetry.space_group_name_H-M   'P 1'
#
loop_
_entity.id
_entity.type
_entity.pdbx_description
1 polymer ?
#
loop_
_entity_poly.entity_id
_entity_poly.type
_entity_poly.pdbx_seq_one_letter_code
_entity_poly.pdbx_strand_id
1 'polypeptide(L)'
;MRRLLAGVTAVAAMSLSSVAWAEESRPSEPEGIQSLGAGDAVAACYVDTFAWDVLSAGSCFAMGSPYTTQVVFGVQGIDQSGGRYVVQYLDGTCESTGYTLDEGNICLRTISRYQTLSQRVQVYDTWTAQWSGILTAYASYEGLD
;
A
#
# COMPACT_ATOMS: atom_id res chain seq x y z
N MET A 1 -31.84 -36.30 51.10
CA MET A 1 -31.00 -35.26 51.76
C MET A 1 -29.58 -35.79 51.90
N ARG A 2 -28.59 -35.12 51.29
CA ARG A 2 -27.27 -34.81 51.90
C ARG A 2 -26.46 -34.02 50.87
N ARG A 3 -26.33 -32.72 51.16
CA ARG A 3 -25.35 -31.81 50.56
C ARG A 3 -24.00 -32.06 51.21
N LEU A 4 -22.93 -31.96 50.45
CA LEU A 4 -21.59 -31.61 50.95
C LEU A 4 -20.95 -30.66 49.93
N LEU A 5 -20.54 -29.50 50.43
CA LEU A 5 -19.81 -28.44 49.77
C LEU A 5 -18.46 -28.28 50.49
N ALA A 6 -17.52 -27.62 49.79
CA ALA A 6 -16.19 -27.14 50.19
C ALA A 6 -15.01 -28.09 49.85
N GLY A 7 -13.91 -27.66 49.23
CA GLY A 7 -13.50 -26.32 48.79
C GLY A 7 -12.12 -26.34 48.06
N VAL A 8 -11.88 -25.33 47.19
CA VAL A 8 -10.74 -24.36 47.15
C VAL A 8 -9.32 -24.95 47.39
N THR A 9 -8.24 -24.85 46.58
CA THR A 9 -7.75 -23.95 45.51
C THR A 9 -6.42 -24.47 44.90
N ALA A 10 -5.98 -23.84 43.78
CA ALA A 10 -4.58 -23.45 43.44
C ALA A 10 -3.63 -24.53 42.81
N VAL A 11 -2.77 -24.33 41.79
CA VAL A 11 -2.29 -23.22 40.91
C VAL A 11 -1.70 -23.87 39.62
N ALA A 12 -1.53 -23.06 38.56
CA ALA A 12 -0.53 -23.16 37.47
C ALA A 12 -0.75 -24.24 36.40
N ALA A 13 -0.62 -23.97 35.10
CA ALA A 13 0.31 -23.05 34.44
C ALA A 13 -0.38 -22.28 33.31
N MET A 14 -0.18 -20.97 33.26
CA MET A 14 -0.37 -20.23 32.02
C MET A 14 0.91 -20.44 31.20
N SER A 15 0.82 -21.28 30.17
CA SER A 15 1.87 -21.40 29.17
C SER A 15 2.04 -20.05 28.49
N LEU A 16 3.22 -19.44 28.66
CA LEU A 16 3.67 -18.31 27.85
C LEU A 16 3.82 -18.82 26.41
N SER A 17 2.80 -18.64 25.59
CA SER A 17 2.92 -18.78 24.14
C SER A 17 3.77 -17.61 23.66
N SER A 18 5.00 -17.93 23.27
CA SER A 18 5.96 -17.02 22.64
C SER A 18 5.26 -16.18 21.57
N VAL A 19 5.38 -14.85 21.68
CA VAL A 19 5.05 -13.95 20.57
C VAL A 19 6.15 -14.17 19.53
N ALA A 20 5.94 -15.13 18.63
CA ALA A 20 6.72 -15.19 17.41
C ALA A 20 6.34 -13.93 16.63
N TRP A 21 7.28 -13.00 16.51
CA TRP A 21 7.22 -11.98 15.49
C TRP A 21 7.29 -12.73 14.17
N ALA A 22 6.13 -12.99 13.57
CA ALA A 22 6.07 -13.36 12.17
C ALA A 22 6.58 -12.14 11.41
N GLU A 23 7.81 -12.19 10.90
CA GLU A 23 8.15 -11.39 9.73
C GLU A 23 7.16 -11.80 8.65
N GLU A 24 6.22 -10.91 8.34
CA GLU A 24 5.35 -11.03 7.19
C GLU A 24 6.26 -11.23 5.98
N SER A 25 6.27 -12.45 5.44
CA SER A 25 6.96 -12.77 4.21
C SER A 25 6.49 -11.77 3.15
N ARG A 26 7.41 -10.93 2.67
CA ARG A 26 7.15 -9.97 1.59
C ARG A 26 6.46 -10.75 0.46
N PRO A 27 5.29 -10.31 -0.03
CA PRO A 27 4.63 -10.96 -1.14
C PRO A 27 5.62 -11.04 -2.31
N SER A 28 5.81 -12.25 -2.85
CA SER A 28 6.59 -12.46 -4.06
C SER A 28 6.01 -11.59 -5.19
N GLU A 29 6.87 -11.02 -6.04
CA GLU A 29 6.44 -10.34 -7.26
C GLU A 29 5.48 -11.25 -8.03
N PRO A 30 4.25 -10.79 -8.35
CA PRO A 30 3.31 -11.61 -9.08
C PRO A 30 3.75 -11.68 -10.55
N GLU A 31 4.41 -12.78 -10.91
CA GLU A 31 4.66 -13.14 -12.30
C GLU A 31 3.32 -13.38 -13.01
N GLY A 32 2.93 -12.42 -13.86
CA GLY A 32 1.86 -12.60 -14.85
C GLY A 32 0.44 -12.53 -14.30
N ILE A 33 0.01 -11.37 -13.79
CA ILE A 33 -1.41 -11.15 -13.49
C ILE A 33 -2.16 -10.86 -14.81
N GLN A 34 -2.94 -11.82 -15.27
CA GLN A 34 -4.07 -11.53 -16.16
C GLN A 34 -5.07 -10.69 -15.36
N SER A 35 -5.25 -9.41 -15.71
CA SER A 35 -6.17 -8.47 -15.07
C SER A 35 -7.62 -9.04 -15.06
N LEU A 36 -8.12 -9.49 -13.91
CA LEU A 36 -9.44 -10.10 -13.73
C LEU A 36 -10.52 -9.07 -13.36
N GLY A 37 -10.17 -7.82 -13.04
CA GLY A 37 -11.10 -6.71 -12.89
C GLY A 37 -10.53 -5.55 -12.06
N ALA A 38 -11.31 -4.49 -11.83
CA ALA A 38 -10.90 -3.41 -10.92
C ALA A 38 -10.65 -3.87 -9.47
N GLY A 39 -11.02 -5.11 -9.11
CA GLY A 39 -10.71 -5.71 -7.82
C GLY A 39 -9.24 -6.09 -7.63
N ASP A 40 -8.47 -6.23 -8.72
CA ASP A 40 -7.03 -6.52 -8.67
C ASP A 40 -6.18 -5.25 -8.60
N ALA A 41 -6.81 -4.07 -8.70
CA ALA A 41 -6.12 -2.80 -8.60
C ALA A 41 -5.53 -2.61 -7.20
N VAL A 42 -4.26 -2.22 -7.15
CA VAL A 42 -3.56 -1.92 -5.91
C VAL A 42 -2.95 -0.53 -6.02
N ALA A 43 -3.23 0.34 -5.04
CA ALA A 43 -2.56 1.63 -4.94
C ALA A 43 -1.06 1.39 -4.69
N ALA A 44 -0.20 2.10 -5.39
CA ALA A 44 1.24 1.93 -5.32
C ALA A 44 1.96 3.27 -5.26
N CYS A 45 3.23 3.25 -4.86
CA CYS A 45 4.07 4.43 -4.93
C CYS A 45 5.57 4.11 -5.04
N TYR A 46 6.35 5.10 -5.40
CA TYR A 46 7.79 5.15 -5.11
C TYR A 46 8.22 6.58 -4.78
N VAL A 47 9.32 6.71 -4.06
CA VAL A 47 9.96 8.00 -3.78
C VAL A 47 11.16 8.11 -4.70
N ASP A 48 11.16 9.14 -5.55
CA ASP A 48 12.17 9.40 -6.57
C ASP A 48 13.53 9.64 -5.90
N THR A 49 14.31 8.59 -5.83
CA THR A 49 15.68 8.56 -5.31
C THR A 49 16.51 7.68 -6.23
N PHE A 50 17.82 7.84 -6.20
CA PHE A 50 18.73 7.01 -7.01
C PHE A 50 18.61 5.49 -6.79
N ALA A 51 17.95 5.07 -5.71
CA ALA A 51 17.80 3.67 -5.35
C ALA A 51 16.43 3.07 -5.74
N TRP A 52 15.42 3.89 -6.08
CA TRP A 52 14.04 3.43 -6.29
C TRP A 52 13.32 4.26 -7.35
N ASP A 53 12.94 3.60 -8.44
CA ASP A 53 12.25 4.16 -9.60
C ASP A 53 11.07 3.30 -10.08
N VAL A 54 10.64 2.30 -9.29
CA VAL A 54 9.54 1.38 -9.64
C VAL A 54 8.45 1.42 -8.58
N LEU A 55 7.19 1.44 -9.02
CA LEU A 55 6.04 1.40 -8.12
C LEU A 55 6.09 0.17 -7.20
N SER A 56 5.89 0.40 -5.90
CA SER A 56 5.70 -0.61 -4.86
C SER A 56 4.26 -0.58 -4.32
N ALA A 57 3.63 -1.74 -4.21
CA ALA A 57 2.25 -1.88 -3.78
C ALA A 57 2.04 -1.49 -2.30
N GLY A 58 1.00 -0.70 -2.03
CA GLY A 58 0.52 -0.31 -0.70
C GLY A 58 1.40 0.71 0.02
N SER A 59 2.71 0.53 0.03
CA SER A 59 3.63 1.48 0.63
C SER A 59 5.00 1.50 -0.04
N CYS A 60 5.65 2.65 0.06
CA CYS A 60 7.02 2.85 -0.40
C CYS A 60 7.80 3.67 0.63
N PHE A 61 9.09 3.38 0.70
CA PHE A 61 10.00 3.99 1.65
C PHE A 61 11.32 4.27 0.96
N ALA A 62 11.86 5.46 1.15
CA ALA A 62 13.22 5.78 0.72
C ALA A 62 13.95 6.63 1.76
N MET A 63 15.27 6.59 1.69
CA MET A 63 16.17 7.43 2.47
C MET A 63 17.02 8.26 1.51
N GLY A 64 17.29 9.51 1.85
CA GLY A 64 18.10 10.37 1.01
C GLY A 64 18.68 11.59 1.71
N SER A 65 19.66 12.19 1.03
CA SER A 65 20.31 13.43 1.44
C SER A 65 19.60 14.72 0.96
N PRO A 66 18.77 14.74 -0.10
CA PRO A 66 17.94 15.91 -0.36
C PRO A 66 16.97 16.21 0.79
N TYR A 67 16.68 17.50 1.03
CA TYR A 67 15.65 17.89 2.01
C TYR A 67 14.23 17.64 1.47
N THR A 68 14.05 17.72 0.16
CA THR A 68 12.81 17.38 -0.54
C THR A 68 13.13 16.55 -1.78
N THR A 69 12.20 15.68 -2.16
CA THR A 69 12.20 14.98 -3.45
C THR A 69 10.76 14.78 -3.93
N GLN A 70 10.55 14.03 -5.01
CA GLN A 70 9.24 13.66 -5.52
C GLN A 70 8.80 12.28 -5.00
N VAL A 71 7.50 12.13 -4.80
CA VAL A 71 6.84 10.83 -4.72
C VAL A 71 5.91 10.69 -5.91
N VAL A 72 5.94 9.50 -6.49
CA VAL A 72 5.02 9.08 -7.55
C VAL A 72 4.04 8.11 -6.95
N PHE A 73 2.75 8.47 -6.96
CA PHE A 73 1.66 7.56 -6.65
C PHE A 73 1.06 7.03 -7.94
N GLY A 74 0.68 5.76 -7.95
CA GLY A 74 0.14 5.07 -9.12
C GLY A 74 -0.77 3.91 -8.74
N VAL A 75 -1.11 3.08 -9.73
CA VAL A 75 -1.92 1.87 -9.56
C VAL A 75 -1.29 0.70 -10.29
N GLN A 76 -1.16 -0.43 -9.61
CA GLN A 76 -0.69 -1.71 -10.14
C GLN A 76 -1.82 -2.74 -10.21
N GLY A 77 -1.55 -3.90 -10.83
CA GLY A 77 -2.47 -5.04 -10.89
C GLY A 77 -3.56 -4.93 -11.96
N ILE A 78 -3.54 -3.87 -12.76
CA ILE A 78 -4.46 -3.65 -13.88
C ILE A 78 -3.69 -3.21 -15.13
N ASP A 79 -4.18 -3.60 -16.30
CA ASP A 79 -3.64 -3.13 -17.59
C ASP A 79 -4.28 -1.79 -17.98
N GLN A 80 -3.51 -0.71 -17.88
CA GLN A 80 -3.97 0.65 -18.20
C GLN A 80 -3.83 1.01 -19.68
N SER A 81 -3.18 0.18 -20.51
CA SER A 81 -2.85 0.52 -21.90
C SER A 81 -4.07 0.56 -22.85
N GLY A 82 -5.12 -0.21 -22.54
CA GLY A 82 -6.31 -0.35 -23.38
C GLY A 82 -7.45 0.64 -23.10
N GLY A 83 -7.27 1.59 -22.17
CA GLY A 83 -8.30 2.57 -21.80
C GLY A 83 -9.54 2.01 -21.09
N ARG A 84 -9.52 0.74 -20.68
CA ARG A 84 -10.61 0.09 -19.93
C ARG A 84 -10.80 0.71 -18.55
N TYR A 85 -9.70 1.10 -17.90
CA TYR A 85 -9.71 1.57 -16.52
C TYR A 85 -9.52 3.08 -16.45
N VAL A 86 -10.34 3.74 -15.63
CA VAL A 86 -10.18 5.16 -15.30
C VAL A 86 -9.70 5.25 -13.86
N VAL A 87 -8.54 5.88 -13.65
CA VAL A 87 -7.94 6.08 -12.33
C VAL A 87 -8.34 7.45 -11.81
N GLN A 88 -8.86 7.50 -10.58
CA GLN A 88 -9.27 8.74 -9.91
C GLN A 88 -8.52 8.90 -8.58
N TYR A 89 -7.71 9.95 -8.48
CA TYR A 89 -7.06 10.36 -7.25
C TYR A 89 -8.02 11.22 -6.40
N LEU A 90 -8.27 10.79 -5.16
CA LEU A 90 -9.38 11.31 -4.35
C LEU A 90 -8.99 12.48 -3.43
N ASP A 91 -7.71 12.63 -3.10
CA ASP A 91 -7.29 13.58 -2.06
C ASP A 91 -7.10 15.02 -2.57
N GLY A 92 -7.09 15.24 -3.89
CA GLY A 92 -6.86 16.57 -4.46
C GLY A 92 -5.46 17.13 -4.14
N THR A 93 -4.52 16.27 -3.74
CA THR A 93 -3.17 16.65 -3.32
C THR A 93 -2.10 16.45 -4.38
N CYS A 94 -2.49 15.98 -5.57
CA CYS A 94 -1.58 15.82 -6.71
C CYS A 94 -1.16 17.19 -7.22
N GLU A 95 0.14 17.47 -7.23
CA GLU A 95 0.70 18.67 -7.84
C GLU A 95 0.61 18.58 -9.37
N SER A 96 0.74 17.36 -9.88
CA SER A 96 0.54 17.02 -11.28
C SER A 96 -0.04 15.62 -11.40
N THR A 97 -0.84 15.39 -12.44
CA THR A 97 -1.24 14.05 -12.88
C THR A 97 -0.76 13.83 -14.30
N GLY A 98 -0.32 12.62 -14.61
CA GLY A 98 0.26 12.28 -15.90
C GLY A 98 0.06 10.82 -16.26
N TYR A 99 0.59 10.45 -17.43
CA TYR A 99 0.64 9.06 -17.88
C TYR A 99 2.05 8.74 -18.36
N THR A 100 2.61 7.64 -17.88
CA THR A 100 3.89 7.09 -18.32
C THR A 100 3.71 5.67 -18.84
N LEU A 101 4.64 5.20 -19.65
CA LEU A 101 4.56 3.84 -20.20
C LEU A 101 4.79 2.78 -19.12
N ASP A 102 5.63 3.07 -18.14
CA ASP A 102 6.04 2.13 -17.10
C ASP A 102 5.07 2.11 -15.92
N GLU A 103 4.54 3.28 -15.50
CA GLU A 103 3.68 3.41 -14.32
C GLU A 103 2.18 3.63 -14.62
N GLY A 104 1.82 3.92 -15.88
CA GLY A 104 0.46 4.27 -16.26
C GLY A 104 0.04 5.64 -15.71
N ASN A 105 -1.21 5.79 -15.26
CA ASN A 105 -1.67 7.03 -14.65
C ASN A 105 -0.99 7.27 -13.31
N ILE A 106 -0.36 8.44 -13.16
CA ILE A 106 0.38 8.83 -11.96
C ILE A 106 -0.14 10.12 -11.33
N CYS A 107 0.10 10.26 -10.04
CA CYS A 107 -0.06 11.45 -9.24
C CYS A 107 1.29 11.81 -8.61
N LEU A 108 1.84 12.96 -8.98
CA LEU A 108 3.11 13.47 -8.47
C LEU A 108 2.86 14.40 -7.28
N ARG A 109 3.70 14.25 -6.25
CA ARG A 109 3.71 15.15 -5.08
C ARG A 109 5.14 15.35 -4.59
N THR A 110 5.43 16.53 -4.06
CA THR A 110 6.67 16.79 -3.37
C THR A 110 6.60 16.21 -1.94
N ILE A 111 7.65 15.49 -1.52
CA ILE A 111 7.80 14.95 -0.17
C ILE A 111 9.07 15.52 0.48
N SER A 112 8.94 16.00 1.72
CA SER A 112 10.06 16.47 2.54
C SER A 112 10.66 15.33 3.36
N ARG A 113 11.91 15.49 3.78
CA ARG A 113 12.57 14.55 4.68
C ARG A 113 11.82 14.46 6.02
N TYR A 114 11.77 13.26 6.58
CA TYR A 114 11.01 12.89 7.80
C TYR A 114 9.50 13.10 7.63
N GLN A 115 9.00 13.01 6.39
CA GLN A 115 7.59 13.14 6.09
C GLN A 115 7.02 11.80 5.63
N THR A 116 5.75 11.56 5.98
CA THR A 116 4.93 10.52 5.37
C THR A 116 3.73 11.17 4.69
N LEU A 117 3.48 10.77 3.45
CA LEU A 117 2.34 11.18 2.65
C LEU A 117 1.46 9.96 2.35
N SER A 118 0.18 10.21 2.14
CA SER A 118 -0.74 9.20 1.63
C SER A 118 -1.45 9.71 0.39
N GLN A 119 -1.89 8.78 -0.44
CA GLN A 119 -2.77 9.06 -1.56
C GLN A 119 -3.86 7.99 -1.65
N ARG A 120 -5.11 8.43 -1.60
CA ARG A 120 -6.29 7.61 -1.89
C ARG A 120 -6.62 7.64 -3.36
N VAL A 121 -6.98 6.49 -3.90
CA VAL A 121 -7.30 6.29 -5.32
C VAL A 121 -8.47 5.32 -5.47
N GLN A 122 -9.25 5.50 -6.53
CA GLN A 122 -10.27 4.57 -6.98
C GLN A 122 -10.09 4.29 -8.47
N VAL A 123 -10.49 3.10 -8.89
CA VAL A 123 -10.43 2.66 -10.29
C VAL A 123 -11.84 2.33 -10.76
N TYR A 124 -12.24 2.88 -11.89
CA TYR A 124 -13.48 2.53 -12.57
C TYR A 124 -13.19 1.59 -13.74
N ASP A 125 -13.83 0.42 -13.74
CA ASP A 125 -13.83 -0.50 -14.87
C ASP A 125 -14.99 -0.15 -15.81
N THR A 126 -14.66 0.37 -16.99
CA THR A 126 -15.66 0.80 -17.97
C THR A 126 -16.44 -0.36 -18.60
N TRP A 127 -15.91 -1.59 -18.55
CA TRP A 127 -16.58 -2.75 -19.14
C TRP A 127 -17.62 -3.34 -18.21
N THR A 128 -17.33 -3.37 -16.90
CA THR A 128 -18.25 -3.87 -15.88
C THR A 128 -19.10 -2.76 -15.27
N ALA A 129 -18.76 -1.50 -15.54
CA ALA A 129 -19.36 -0.30 -14.95
C ALA A 129 -19.29 -0.28 -13.41
N GLN A 130 -18.18 -0.76 -12.86
CA GLN A 130 -17.96 -0.87 -11.42
C GLN A 130 -16.76 -0.06 -10.95
N TRP A 131 -16.89 0.54 -9.78
CA TRP A 131 -15.77 1.13 -9.06
C TRP A 131 -15.11 0.08 -8.16
N SER A 132 -13.78 0.16 -8.04
CA SER A 132 -13.05 -0.50 -6.98
C SER A 132 -13.45 0.05 -5.61
N GLY A 133 -13.05 -0.64 -4.54
CA GLY A 133 -12.94 -0.02 -3.23
C GLY A 133 -11.98 1.18 -3.25
N ILE A 134 -12.01 2.01 -2.20
CA ILE A 134 -10.99 3.05 -2.01
C ILE A 134 -9.68 2.35 -1.64
N LEU A 135 -8.67 2.55 -2.47
CA LEU A 135 -7.32 2.04 -2.25
C LEU A 135 -6.45 3.18 -1.71
N THR A 136 -5.46 2.85 -0.88
CA THR A 136 -4.57 3.87 -0.30
C THR A 136 -3.12 3.40 -0.39
N ALA A 137 -2.24 4.30 -0.83
CA ALA A 137 -0.80 4.10 -0.78
C ALA A 137 -0.16 5.10 0.19
N TYR A 138 0.92 4.69 0.85
CA TYR A 138 1.69 5.50 1.79
C TYR A 138 3.15 5.59 1.38
N ALA A 139 3.68 6.81 1.35
CA ALA A 139 5.06 7.08 0.99
C ALA A 139 5.78 7.76 2.16
N SER A 140 6.93 7.23 2.54
CA SER A 140 7.76 7.79 3.60
C SER A 140 9.16 8.11 3.07
N TYR A 141 9.67 9.29 3.40
CA TYR A 141 11.01 9.72 3.02
C TYR A 141 11.81 10.14 4.26
N GLU A 142 12.88 9.42 4.53
CA GLU A 142 13.74 9.60 5.71
C GLU A 142 15.09 10.23 5.36
N GLY A 143 15.77 10.77 6.37
CA GLY A 143 17.10 11.32 6.24
C GLY A 143 18.21 10.27 6.25
N LEU A 144 19.23 10.49 5.43
CA LEU A 144 20.56 9.99 5.70
C LEU A 144 21.28 11.02 6.59
N ASP A 145 21.70 10.57 7.78
CA ASP A 145 22.56 11.34 8.69
C ASP A 145 24.02 11.33 8.22
#